data_AF-A0AAU7B137-F1
#
_entry.id   AF-A0AAU7B137-F1
#
_cell.length_a   1.000
_cell.length_b   1.000
_cell.length_c   1.000
_cell.angle_alpha   90.00
_cell.angle_beta   90.00
_cell.angle_gamma   90.00
#
_symmetry.space_group_name_H-M   'P 1'
#
loop_
_entity.id
_entity.type
_entity.pdbx_description
1 polymer ?
#
loop_
_entity_poly.entity_id
_entity_poly.type
_entity_poly.pdbx_seq_one_letter_code
_entity_poly.pdbx_strand_id
1 'polypeptide(L)'
;MPVAFPSRGRRAVATLVALLAGSFAAPAAASAAVRVVSWNIAGSPTNARVKAGLPFDPAAVATVIRRTRPDVVGLQEVCGWQATALAGTLGYAVWHVSAITGFADDRPGAAGRCDYGNALLVRPPLTLDERVVTPLVDPGSCKADARTVAQARLPECRVLQTGVLNPGGVHVANVHVGVDATAPAQLRRLVRRAAELTVPAVLLGDDNVQPDRAGLAPRLAARGFLDAAGALPGLPCGDTSGCAPTFPSGGAFGAPLLRADYVWHSGTRARRGAGRVDTTAAGVPASDHLALFADLRPVVGPSGGLAVTPRILRNLRQFGLPVTVGTAGAAAVTVTLAATPKTVRTLGLSRGTPVLATATAGRTSAGHVRLALKPPPAAARALARARDPGRFTLSTTLTDVEGRRTRLPTRTITLHAVRPVAP
;
A
#
# COMPACT_ATOMS: atom_id res chain seq x y z
N MET A 1 -31.98 69.62 -54.80
CA MET A 1 -31.72 69.88 -53.37
C MET A 1 -30.98 68.69 -52.78
N PRO A 2 -29.72 68.82 -52.35
CA PRO A 2 -28.97 67.73 -51.74
C PRO A 2 -29.25 67.68 -50.23
N VAL A 3 -29.46 66.48 -49.71
CA VAL A 3 -29.69 66.21 -48.27
C VAL A 3 -28.35 65.97 -47.58
N ALA A 4 -28.10 66.73 -46.51
CA ALA A 4 -26.90 66.64 -45.69
C ALA A 4 -26.94 65.42 -44.75
N PHE A 5 -25.82 64.71 -44.65
CA PHE A 5 -25.60 63.63 -43.68
C PHE A 5 -25.10 64.20 -42.34
N PRO A 6 -25.69 63.81 -41.19
CA PRO A 6 -25.09 64.07 -39.90
C PRO A 6 -24.06 62.99 -39.54
N SER A 7 -22.96 63.51 -39.01
CA SER A 7 -21.76 62.81 -38.60
C SER A 7 -21.87 62.13 -37.22
N ARG A 8 -21.09 61.05 -37.07
CA ARG A 8 -20.39 60.59 -35.85
C ARG A 8 -21.24 60.13 -34.65
N GLY A 9 -21.22 58.80 -34.47
CA GLY A 9 -21.34 58.17 -33.15
C GLY A 9 -20.34 57.03 -33.04
N ARG A 10 -19.12 57.33 -32.57
CA ARG A 10 -18.12 56.32 -32.20
C ARG A 10 -18.69 55.50 -31.04
N ARG A 11 -19.20 54.29 -31.32
CA ARG A 11 -19.53 53.33 -30.27
C ARG A 11 -18.22 52.83 -29.67
N ALA A 12 -17.98 53.23 -28.43
CA ALA A 12 -16.90 52.77 -27.59
C ALA A 12 -16.99 51.25 -27.41
N VAL A 13 -16.03 50.54 -28.00
CA VAL A 13 -15.69 49.17 -27.61
C VAL A 13 -14.82 49.30 -26.36
N ALA A 14 -15.45 49.56 -25.22
CA ALA A 14 -14.77 49.64 -23.93
C ALA A 14 -14.61 48.21 -23.36
N THR A 15 -13.42 47.66 -23.59
CA THR A 15 -12.62 46.87 -22.64
C THR A 15 -13.39 46.12 -21.54
N LEU A 16 -13.81 44.89 -21.82
CA LEU A 16 -14.19 43.89 -20.82
C LEU A 16 -13.16 42.74 -20.81
N VAL A 17 -11.91 43.04 -20.44
CA VAL A 17 -10.81 42.04 -20.36
C VAL A 17 -10.16 41.99 -18.96
N ALA A 18 -10.57 42.82 -18.01
CA ALA A 18 -9.83 43.02 -16.75
C ALA A 18 -10.46 42.36 -15.50
N LEU A 19 -11.08 41.18 -15.59
CA LEU A 19 -11.70 40.52 -14.41
C LEU A 19 -11.67 38.97 -14.41
N LEU A 20 -10.68 38.36 -15.06
CA LEU A 20 -10.41 36.90 -14.96
C LEU A 20 -8.98 36.57 -14.50
N ALA A 21 -8.29 37.52 -13.88
CA ALA A 21 -6.90 37.35 -13.41
C ALA A 21 -6.76 37.06 -11.91
N GLY A 22 -7.84 37.03 -11.13
CA GLY A 22 -7.76 36.94 -9.67
C GLY A 22 -8.43 35.71 -9.11
N SER A 23 -7.64 34.66 -8.85
CA SER A 23 -7.81 33.60 -7.83
C SER A 23 -7.44 32.20 -8.34
N PHE A 24 -6.28 32.05 -8.99
CA PHE A 24 -5.59 30.78 -8.83
C PHE A 24 -5.06 30.77 -7.40
N ALA A 25 -5.87 30.26 -6.47
CA ALA A 25 -5.41 29.92 -5.13
C ALA A 25 -4.09 29.17 -5.30
N ALA A 26 -3.02 29.69 -4.70
CA ALA A 26 -1.72 29.07 -4.76
C ALA A 26 -1.90 27.58 -4.46
N PRO A 27 -1.36 26.67 -5.31
CA PRO A 27 -1.58 25.25 -5.15
C PRO A 27 -1.27 24.89 -3.70
N ALA A 28 -2.31 24.45 -2.99
CA ALA A 28 -2.26 24.09 -1.58
C ALA A 28 -0.94 23.36 -1.33
N ALA A 29 -0.15 23.89 -0.39
CA ALA A 29 1.23 23.52 -0.13
C ALA A 29 1.45 22.04 -0.43
N ALA A 30 2.29 21.74 -1.43
CA ALA A 30 2.57 20.37 -1.86
C ALA A 30 2.78 19.51 -0.61
N SER A 31 1.81 18.63 -0.34
CA SER A 31 1.72 17.91 0.92
C SER A 31 3.07 17.26 1.21
N ALA A 32 3.63 17.61 2.38
CA ALA A 32 4.99 17.25 2.75
C ALA A 32 5.16 15.73 2.72
N ALA A 33 6.39 15.28 2.48
CA ALA A 33 6.70 13.87 2.63
C ALA A 33 6.40 13.42 4.06
N VAL A 34 5.76 12.27 4.23
CA VAL A 34 5.47 11.67 5.54
C VAL A 34 6.32 10.41 5.69
N ARG A 35 7.14 10.36 6.73
CA ARG A 35 7.83 9.14 7.15
C ARG A 35 6.95 8.34 8.08
N VAL A 36 6.67 7.09 7.70
CA VAL A 36 5.87 6.17 8.50
C VAL A 36 6.71 5.00 8.98
N VAL A 37 6.38 4.46 10.16
CA VAL A 37 6.90 3.20 10.68
C VAL A 37 5.75 2.29 11.09
N SER A 38 5.80 1.02 10.69
CA SER A 38 4.96 -0.05 11.24
C SER A 38 5.81 -0.97 12.09
N TRP A 39 5.36 -1.29 13.30
CA TRP A 39 6.11 -2.17 14.19
C TRP A 39 5.26 -2.87 15.24
N ASN A 40 5.26 -4.21 15.21
CA ASN A 40 4.86 -5.02 16.33
C ASN A 40 5.99 -4.98 17.39
N ILE A 41 5.73 -4.38 18.55
CA ILE A 41 6.77 -4.18 19.57
C ILE A 41 6.84 -5.31 20.59
N ALA A 42 5.99 -6.34 20.45
CA ALA A 42 5.82 -7.37 21.47
C ALA A 42 5.78 -6.77 22.87
N GLY A 43 4.77 -5.93 23.11
CA GLY A 43 4.51 -5.29 24.39
C GLY A 43 3.60 -6.11 25.30
N SER A 44 2.89 -7.14 24.81
CA SER A 44 2.06 -8.04 25.63
C SER A 44 2.84 -8.71 26.79
N PRO A 45 2.22 -8.93 27.96
CA PRO A 45 2.87 -9.68 29.05
C PRO A 45 3.00 -11.19 28.76
N THR A 46 2.47 -11.70 27.64
CA THR A 46 2.47 -13.15 27.32
C THR A 46 3.15 -13.50 25.99
N ASN A 47 3.97 -12.60 25.43
CA ASN A 47 4.54 -12.77 24.10
C ASN A 47 5.89 -13.54 24.07
N ALA A 48 6.53 -13.55 22.90
CA ALA A 48 7.79 -14.26 22.69
C ALA A 48 8.96 -13.68 23.50
N ARG A 49 8.95 -12.40 23.90
CA ARG A 49 10.01 -11.82 24.76
C ARG A 49 10.09 -12.53 26.09
N VAL A 50 8.93 -12.79 26.71
CA VAL A 50 8.84 -13.53 27.97
C VAL A 50 9.38 -14.95 27.80
N LYS A 51 9.02 -15.63 26.71
CA LYS A 51 9.53 -16.97 26.39
C LYS A 51 11.04 -17.00 26.16
N ALA A 52 11.60 -15.92 25.65
CA ALA A 52 13.05 -15.74 25.46
C ALA A 52 13.77 -15.22 26.72
N GLY A 53 13.08 -15.02 27.84
CA GLY A 53 13.66 -14.46 29.07
C GLY A 53 14.11 -13.01 28.94
N LEU A 54 13.57 -12.26 27.98
CA LEU A 54 13.90 -10.87 27.72
C LEU A 54 12.81 -9.94 28.28
N PRO A 55 13.13 -9.04 29.23
CA PRO A 55 12.16 -8.06 29.69
C PRO A 55 11.75 -7.11 28.56
N PHE A 56 10.54 -6.59 28.63
CA PHE A 56 10.12 -5.49 27.76
C PHE A 56 10.80 -4.20 28.23
N ASP A 57 11.47 -3.50 27.30
CA ASP A 57 12.16 -2.25 27.58
C ASP A 57 11.59 -1.13 26.69
N PRO A 58 10.76 -0.21 27.24
CA PRO A 58 10.24 0.92 26.47
C PRO A 58 11.35 1.88 26.01
N ALA A 59 12.50 1.96 26.69
CA ALA A 59 13.61 2.81 26.27
C ALA A 59 14.30 2.27 25.02
N ALA A 60 14.41 0.94 24.88
CA ALA A 60 14.87 0.28 23.67
C ALA A 60 13.94 0.61 22.47
N VAL A 61 12.62 0.49 22.66
CA VAL A 61 11.62 0.83 21.64
C VAL A 61 11.71 2.32 21.25
N ALA A 62 11.77 3.22 22.24
CA ALA A 62 11.93 4.66 22.00
C ALA A 62 13.24 4.97 21.24
N THR A 63 14.32 4.25 21.51
CA THR A 63 15.60 4.42 20.81
C THR A 63 15.48 4.06 19.33
N VAL A 64 14.81 2.95 18.98
CA VAL A 64 14.55 2.57 17.58
C VAL A 64 13.72 3.66 16.87
N ILE A 65 12.66 4.16 17.51
CA ILE A 65 11.80 5.21 16.94
C ILE A 65 12.58 6.52 16.76
N ARG A 66 13.41 6.92 17.74
CA ARG A 66 14.27 8.11 17.63
C ARG A 66 15.25 8.01 16.46
N ARG A 67 15.85 6.84 16.20
CA ARG A 67 16.78 6.65 15.07
C ARG A 67 16.11 6.84 13.72
N THR A 68 14.88 6.34 13.56
CA THR A 68 14.14 6.44 12.29
C THR A 68 13.49 7.80 12.10
N ARG A 69 13.25 8.54 13.19
CA ARG A 69 12.58 9.84 13.23
C ARG A 69 11.26 9.89 12.41
N PRO A 70 10.32 8.95 12.58
CA PRO A 70 9.10 8.92 11.80
C PRO A 70 8.14 10.04 12.18
N ASP A 71 7.30 10.45 11.25
CA ASP A 71 6.21 11.38 11.50
C ASP A 71 4.99 10.65 12.06
N VAL A 72 4.80 9.38 11.65
CA VAL A 72 3.75 8.50 12.17
C VAL A 72 4.29 7.11 12.48
N VAL A 73 3.88 6.54 13.62
CA VAL A 73 4.21 5.17 14.02
C VAL A 73 2.93 4.39 14.29
N GLY A 74 2.71 3.32 13.54
CA GLY A 74 1.71 2.29 13.84
C GLY A 74 2.37 1.20 14.68
N LEU A 75 1.95 1.08 15.94
CA LEU A 75 2.40 0.06 16.87
C LEU A 75 1.34 -1.04 17.01
N GLN A 76 1.81 -2.28 17.05
CA GLN A 76 1.01 -3.46 17.38
C GLN A 76 1.55 -4.14 18.64
N GLU A 77 0.68 -4.91 19.30
CA GLU A 77 0.97 -5.58 20.59
C GLU A 77 1.38 -4.65 21.72
N VAL A 78 0.80 -3.45 21.76
CA VAL A 78 1.15 -2.44 22.74
C VAL A 78 0.09 -2.40 23.85
N CYS A 79 0.53 -2.23 25.09
CA CYS A 79 -0.36 -1.90 26.20
C CYS A 79 -0.63 -0.38 26.23
N GLY A 80 -1.82 0.04 26.67
CA GLY A 80 -2.14 1.47 26.75
C GLY A 80 -1.13 2.33 27.54
N TRP A 81 -0.61 1.80 28.65
CA TRP A 81 0.43 2.48 29.44
C TRP A 81 1.76 2.62 28.67
N GLN A 82 2.15 1.61 27.89
CA GLN A 82 3.36 1.62 27.07
C GLN A 82 3.23 2.66 25.96
N ALA A 83 2.10 2.68 25.26
CA ALA A 83 1.84 3.67 24.21
C ALA A 83 1.94 5.10 24.75
N THR A 84 1.37 5.35 25.92
CA THR A 84 1.40 6.67 26.59
C THR A 84 2.82 7.05 27.01
N ALA A 85 3.56 6.14 27.65
CA ALA A 85 4.94 6.39 28.07
C ALA A 85 5.88 6.65 26.89
N LEU A 86 5.75 5.87 25.81
CA LEU A 86 6.51 6.06 24.57
C LEU A 86 6.20 7.43 23.95
N ALA A 87 4.92 7.79 23.84
CA ALA A 87 4.51 9.05 23.28
C ALA A 87 5.03 10.26 24.08
N GLY A 88 4.91 10.22 25.42
CA GLY A 88 5.48 11.24 26.30
C GLY A 88 7.00 11.38 26.16
N THR A 89 7.72 10.25 26.15
CA THR A 89 9.19 10.22 25.98
C THR A 89 9.64 10.77 24.63
N LEU A 90 8.86 10.55 23.58
CA LEU A 90 9.21 10.91 22.21
C LEU A 90 8.65 12.29 21.79
N GLY A 91 7.74 12.88 22.57
CA GLY A 91 7.03 14.10 22.22
C GLY A 91 5.97 13.91 21.12
N TYR A 92 5.28 12.77 21.10
CA TYR A 92 4.25 12.44 20.10
C TYR A 92 2.86 12.57 20.73
N ALA A 93 1.86 12.88 19.91
CA ALA A 93 0.47 12.58 20.25
C ALA A 93 0.22 11.08 20.10
N VAL A 94 -0.68 10.52 20.90
CA VAL A 94 -1.00 9.08 20.88
C VAL A 94 -2.49 8.81 20.80
N TRP A 95 -2.84 7.78 20.03
CA TRP A 95 -4.16 7.18 20.04
C TRP A 95 -4.03 5.66 20.18
N HIS A 96 -4.28 5.16 21.39
CA HIS A 96 -4.32 3.74 21.69
C HIS A 96 -5.74 3.19 21.59
N VAL A 97 -5.89 1.98 21.06
CA VAL A 97 -7.15 1.23 21.04
C VAL A 97 -6.88 -0.19 21.52
N SER A 98 -7.58 -0.58 22.57
CA SER A 98 -7.52 -1.93 23.13
C SER A 98 -8.26 -2.91 22.21
N ALA A 99 -7.60 -4.02 21.89
CA ALA A 99 -8.22 -5.23 21.35
C ALA A 99 -8.67 -6.16 22.48
N ILE A 100 -7.85 -6.30 23.53
CA ILE A 100 -8.16 -7.12 24.70
C ILE A 100 -7.77 -6.35 25.96
N THR A 101 -8.67 -6.29 26.93
CA THR A 101 -8.45 -5.62 28.19
C THR A 101 -8.02 -6.59 29.29
N GLY A 102 -7.42 -6.06 30.35
CA GLY A 102 -7.34 -6.77 31.64
C GLY A 102 -6.27 -7.86 31.74
N PHE A 103 -5.23 -7.85 30.91
CA PHE A 103 -4.08 -8.71 31.17
C PHE A 103 -3.40 -8.27 32.47
N ALA A 104 -3.04 -9.23 33.34
CA ALA A 104 -2.17 -8.95 34.47
C ALA A 104 -0.79 -8.54 33.95
N ASP A 105 -0.25 -7.45 34.49
CA ASP A 105 1.04 -6.91 34.07
C ASP A 105 1.76 -6.27 35.26
N ASP A 106 2.76 -6.98 35.79
CA ASP A 106 3.56 -6.58 36.94
C ASP A 106 4.85 -5.83 36.55
N ARG A 107 5.05 -5.59 35.25
CA ARG A 107 6.23 -4.89 34.75
C ARG A 107 6.24 -3.42 35.22
N PRO A 108 7.42 -2.81 35.41
CA PRO A 108 7.52 -1.41 35.82
C PRO A 108 6.72 -0.47 34.91
N GLY A 109 5.88 0.37 35.52
CA GLY A 109 5.02 1.33 34.81
C GLY A 109 3.65 0.80 34.38
N ALA A 110 3.37 -0.50 34.54
CA ALA A 110 2.10 -1.10 34.11
C ALA A 110 0.92 -0.89 35.08
N ALA A 111 1.17 -0.45 36.32
CA ALA A 111 0.15 -0.33 37.37
C ALA A 111 -0.71 -1.60 37.55
N GLY A 112 -0.12 -2.78 37.32
CA GLY A 112 -0.78 -4.07 37.49
C GLY A 112 -1.61 -4.55 36.30
N ARG A 113 -1.74 -3.79 35.21
CA ARG A 113 -2.65 -4.12 34.10
C ARG A 113 -2.13 -3.70 32.72
N CYS A 114 -2.37 -4.57 31.73
CA CYS A 114 -2.20 -4.26 30.31
C CYS A 114 -3.54 -4.37 29.57
N ASP A 115 -3.92 -3.25 28.94
CA ASP A 115 -4.94 -3.21 27.89
C ASP A 115 -4.23 -3.31 26.55
N TYR A 116 -4.20 -4.52 26.00
CA TYR A 116 -3.47 -4.92 24.80
C TYR A 116 -4.19 -4.46 23.55
N GLY A 117 -3.46 -3.87 22.60
CA GLY A 117 -3.98 -3.58 21.29
C GLY A 117 -2.98 -2.89 20.39
N ASN A 118 -3.47 -1.85 19.73
CA ASN A 118 -2.74 -1.10 18.70
C ASN A 118 -2.66 0.37 19.11
N ALA A 119 -1.61 1.06 18.67
CA ALA A 119 -1.50 2.51 18.85
C ALA A 119 -0.99 3.21 17.60
N LEU A 120 -1.50 4.42 17.36
CA LEU A 120 -0.95 5.38 16.41
C LEU A 120 -0.27 6.50 17.19
N LEU A 121 1.01 6.72 16.92
CA LEU A 121 1.78 7.85 17.47
C LEU A 121 2.01 8.83 16.32
N VAL A 122 1.70 10.11 16.53
CA VAL A 122 1.81 11.16 15.52
C VAL A 122 2.69 12.30 16.05
N ARG A 123 3.71 12.66 15.28
CA ARG A 123 4.65 13.72 15.64
C ARG A 123 4.06 15.09 15.32
N PRO A 124 4.09 16.07 16.25
CA PRO A 124 3.76 17.46 15.95
C PRO A 124 4.63 18.05 14.82
N PRO A 125 4.09 18.96 13.98
CA PRO A 125 2.77 19.58 14.12
C PRO A 125 1.63 18.77 13.52
N LEU A 126 1.86 17.52 13.09
CA LEU A 126 0.78 16.71 12.54
C LEU A 126 -0.24 16.36 13.62
N THR A 127 -1.52 16.39 13.25
CA THR A 127 -2.64 15.91 14.06
C THR A 127 -3.29 14.70 13.41
N LEU A 128 -4.07 13.97 14.21
CA LEU A 128 -4.87 12.84 13.75
C LEU A 128 -6.33 13.10 14.04
N ASP A 129 -7.08 13.33 12.98
CA ASP A 129 -8.52 13.63 12.99
C ASP A 129 -9.32 12.44 12.43
N GLU A 130 -10.65 12.54 12.44
CA GLU A 130 -11.56 11.51 11.89
C GLU A 130 -11.26 10.08 12.35
N ARG A 131 -10.99 9.92 13.65
CA ARG A 131 -10.59 8.65 14.25
C ARG A 131 -11.75 7.65 14.25
N VAL A 132 -11.56 6.51 13.59
CA VAL A 132 -12.54 5.42 13.52
C VAL A 132 -11.89 4.10 13.91
N VAL A 133 -12.59 3.32 14.74
CA VAL A 133 -12.21 1.94 15.08
C VAL A 133 -13.15 0.98 14.39
N THR A 134 -12.61 0.05 13.62
CA THR A 134 -13.39 -1.03 13.02
C THR A 134 -12.99 -2.38 13.60
N PRO A 135 -13.90 -3.11 14.26
CA PRO A 135 -13.66 -4.51 14.64
C PRO A 135 -13.35 -5.36 13.39
N LEU A 136 -12.39 -6.28 13.47
CA LEU A 136 -12.11 -7.23 12.39
C LEU A 136 -12.83 -8.56 12.57
N VAL A 137 -13.20 -8.87 13.80
CA VAL A 137 -14.08 -9.97 14.19
C VAL A 137 -15.37 -9.36 14.75
N ASP A 138 -16.46 -10.13 14.81
CA ASP A 138 -17.66 -9.71 15.53
C ASP A 138 -17.35 -9.62 17.04
N PRO A 139 -17.52 -8.45 17.70
CA PRO A 139 -17.26 -8.28 19.12
C PRO A 139 -17.95 -9.31 20.03
N GLY A 140 -19.11 -9.83 19.66
CA GLY A 140 -19.81 -10.87 20.42
C GLY A 140 -19.18 -12.26 20.34
N SER A 141 -18.17 -12.43 19.48
CA SER A 141 -17.57 -13.74 19.14
C SER A 141 -16.07 -13.83 19.42
N CYS A 142 -15.51 -12.82 20.11
CA CYS A 142 -14.07 -12.73 20.38
C CYS A 142 -13.78 -12.46 21.85
N LYS A 143 -12.54 -12.74 22.27
CA LYS A 143 -12.00 -12.44 23.60
C LYS A 143 -11.73 -10.95 23.70
N ALA A 144 -12.44 -10.27 24.58
CA ALA A 144 -12.29 -8.84 24.87
C ALA A 144 -11.72 -8.57 26.27
N ASP A 145 -11.76 -9.55 27.18
CA ASP A 145 -11.14 -9.49 28.51
C ASP A 145 -10.27 -10.75 28.73
N ALA A 146 -9.00 -10.54 29.08
CA ALA A 146 -8.05 -11.62 29.33
C ALA A 146 -8.39 -12.46 30.57
N ARG A 147 -9.21 -11.93 31.50
CA ARG A 147 -9.57 -12.61 32.76
C ARG A 147 -10.74 -13.57 32.61
N THR A 148 -11.52 -13.45 31.54
CA THR A 148 -12.69 -14.29 31.35
C THR A 148 -12.28 -15.65 30.79
N VAL A 149 -12.20 -16.67 31.66
CA VAL A 149 -11.84 -18.05 31.29
C VAL A 149 -12.70 -18.58 30.14
N ALA A 150 -14.00 -18.28 30.13
CA ALA A 150 -14.92 -18.68 29.06
C ALA A 150 -14.51 -18.13 27.68
N GLN A 151 -13.80 -17.00 27.64
CA GLN A 151 -13.32 -16.38 26.41
C GLN A 151 -11.91 -16.84 26.00
N ALA A 152 -11.21 -17.64 26.82
CA ALA A 152 -9.82 -18.02 26.55
C ALA A 152 -9.62 -18.77 25.22
N ARG A 153 -10.68 -19.42 24.72
CA ARG A 153 -10.69 -20.15 23.43
C ARG A 153 -11.22 -19.31 22.26
N LEU A 154 -11.75 -18.12 22.51
CA LEU A 154 -12.24 -17.24 21.47
C LEU A 154 -11.07 -16.56 20.75
N PRO A 155 -11.21 -16.24 19.45
CA PRO A 155 -10.25 -15.39 18.75
C PRO A 155 -10.15 -14.03 19.43
N GLU A 156 -9.04 -13.32 19.24
CA GLU A 156 -8.85 -12.01 19.84
C GLU A 156 -9.71 -10.95 19.13
N CYS A 157 -10.24 -9.96 19.88
CA CYS A 157 -11.04 -8.87 19.30
C CYS A 157 -10.18 -7.85 18.54
N ARG A 158 -9.52 -8.31 17.47
CA ARG A 158 -8.65 -7.50 16.61
C ARG A 158 -9.41 -6.34 15.98
N VAL A 159 -8.72 -5.21 15.82
CA VAL A 159 -9.30 -3.98 15.29
C VAL A 159 -8.40 -3.37 14.21
N LEU A 160 -9.04 -2.62 13.31
CA LEU A 160 -8.41 -1.68 12.39
C LEU A 160 -8.66 -0.26 12.93
N GLN A 161 -7.59 0.47 13.24
CA GLN A 161 -7.67 1.90 13.58
C GLN A 161 -7.47 2.70 12.30
N THR A 162 -8.33 3.69 12.03
CA THR A 162 -8.16 4.61 10.90
C THR A 162 -8.30 6.06 11.33
N GLY A 163 -7.59 6.97 10.68
CA GLY A 163 -7.75 8.41 10.87
C GLY A 163 -7.15 9.20 9.71
N VAL A 164 -7.25 10.52 9.78
CA VAL A 164 -6.74 11.44 8.75
C VAL A 164 -5.65 12.32 9.35
N LEU A 165 -4.48 12.33 8.70
CA LEU A 165 -3.35 13.17 9.10
C LEU A 165 -3.53 14.59 8.57
N ASN A 166 -3.40 15.58 9.45
CA ASN A 166 -3.46 16.99 9.11
C ASN A 166 -2.19 17.76 9.53
N PRO A 167 -1.74 18.76 8.74
CA PRO A 167 -2.18 19.05 7.38
C PRO A 167 -1.75 17.95 6.39
N GLY A 168 -2.50 17.79 5.31
CA GLY A 168 -2.10 16.93 4.19
C GLY A 168 -3.13 15.88 3.77
N GLY A 169 -4.16 15.63 4.59
CA GLY A 169 -5.30 14.78 4.25
C GLY A 169 -4.94 13.33 3.95
N VAL A 170 -3.84 12.82 4.53
CA VAL A 170 -3.40 11.44 4.30
C VAL A 170 -4.18 10.52 5.24
N HIS A 171 -4.99 9.61 4.68
CA HIS A 171 -5.63 8.57 5.48
C HIS A 171 -4.58 7.59 5.99
N VAL A 172 -4.52 7.39 7.29
CA VAL A 172 -3.67 6.39 7.93
C VAL A 172 -4.52 5.30 8.56
N ALA A 173 -4.06 4.06 8.45
CA ALA A 173 -4.65 2.91 9.09
C ALA A 173 -3.57 2.09 9.81
N ASN A 174 -3.94 1.50 10.95
CA ASN A 174 -3.08 0.61 11.73
C ASN A 174 -3.81 -0.67 12.10
N VAL A 175 -3.19 -1.82 11.90
CA VAL A 175 -3.82 -3.13 12.09
C VAL A 175 -2.88 -4.16 12.72
N HIS A 176 -3.47 -5.11 13.43
CA HIS A 176 -2.82 -6.36 13.82
C HIS A 176 -3.81 -7.50 13.58
N VAL A 177 -3.54 -8.36 12.59
CA VAL A 177 -4.37 -9.51 12.25
C VAL A 177 -3.93 -10.71 13.10
N GLY A 178 -4.88 -11.48 13.64
CA GLY A 178 -4.57 -12.68 14.43
C GLY A 178 -3.98 -13.82 13.60
N VAL A 179 -3.31 -14.76 14.25
CA VAL A 179 -2.80 -16.01 13.65
C VAL A 179 -3.77 -17.19 13.77
N ASP A 180 -4.93 -16.96 14.36
CA ASP A 180 -5.95 -17.98 14.61
C ASP A 180 -6.81 -18.30 13.37
N ALA A 181 -7.75 -19.24 13.51
CA ALA A 181 -8.62 -19.69 12.41
C ALA A 181 -9.49 -18.58 11.79
N THR A 182 -9.69 -17.45 12.47
CA THR A 182 -10.44 -16.30 11.96
C THR A 182 -9.61 -15.34 11.09
N ALA A 183 -8.29 -15.51 11.03
CA ALA A 183 -7.39 -14.65 10.24
C ALA A 183 -7.88 -14.44 8.78
N PRO A 184 -8.35 -15.45 8.03
CA PRO A 184 -8.88 -15.23 6.68
C PRO A 184 -10.11 -14.30 6.64
N ALA A 185 -10.97 -14.32 7.66
CA ALA A 185 -12.12 -13.44 7.76
C ALA A 185 -11.71 -12.00 8.12
N GLN A 186 -10.75 -11.86 9.04
CA GLN A 186 -10.14 -10.57 9.40
C GLN A 186 -9.50 -9.90 8.17
N LEU A 187 -8.69 -10.63 7.39
CA LEU A 187 -8.07 -10.13 6.16
C LEU A 187 -9.10 -9.70 5.10
N ARG A 188 -10.20 -10.46 4.95
CA ARG A 188 -11.31 -10.06 4.06
C ARG A 188 -11.93 -8.74 4.48
N ARG A 189 -12.11 -8.53 5.80
CA ARG A 189 -12.67 -7.30 6.35
C ARG A 189 -11.70 -6.13 6.21
N LEU A 190 -10.41 -6.37 6.47
CA LEU A 190 -9.32 -5.40 6.24
C LEU A 190 -9.30 -4.91 4.79
N VAL A 191 -9.24 -5.82 3.80
CA VAL A 191 -9.24 -5.48 2.37
C VAL A 191 -10.48 -4.68 1.96
N ARG A 192 -11.65 -5.01 2.52
CA ARG A 192 -12.89 -4.25 2.25
C ARG A 192 -12.77 -2.82 2.75
N ARG A 193 -12.37 -2.64 4.02
CA ARG A 193 -12.20 -1.32 4.65
C ARG A 193 -11.09 -0.50 4.04
N ALA A 194 -9.98 -1.12 3.64
CA ALA A 194 -8.88 -0.42 2.98
C ALA A 194 -9.32 0.28 1.69
N ALA A 195 -10.33 -0.25 0.99
CA ALA A 195 -10.86 0.38 -0.22
C ALA A 195 -11.86 1.51 0.04
N GLU A 196 -12.26 1.71 1.29
CA GLU A 196 -13.06 2.85 1.72
C GLU A 196 -12.16 4.04 2.12
N LEU A 197 -10.84 3.84 2.19
CA LEU A 197 -9.89 4.91 2.47
C LEU A 197 -9.72 5.81 1.24
N THR A 198 -9.94 7.10 1.41
CA THR A 198 -9.66 8.10 0.38
C THR A 198 -8.15 8.22 0.17
N VAL A 199 -7.74 8.38 -1.09
CA VAL A 199 -6.34 8.59 -1.44
C VAL A 199 -5.93 10.06 -1.24
N PRO A 200 -4.72 10.35 -0.74
CA PRO A 200 -3.64 9.42 -0.40
C PRO A 200 -3.90 8.62 0.90
N ALA A 201 -3.54 7.33 0.90
CA ALA A 201 -3.75 6.43 2.02
C ALA A 201 -2.51 5.58 2.34
N VAL A 202 -2.36 5.24 3.62
CA VAL A 202 -1.31 4.37 4.16
C VAL A 202 -1.93 3.38 5.15
N LEU A 203 -1.59 2.11 5.03
CA LEU A 203 -1.98 1.06 5.96
C LEU A 203 -0.71 0.42 6.54
N LEU A 204 -0.57 0.52 7.85
CA LEU A 204 0.51 -0.01 8.67
C LEU A 204 -0.02 -1.25 9.40
N GLY A 205 0.79 -2.29 9.55
CA GLY A 205 0.40 -3.38 10.42
C GLY A 205 1.28 -4.61 10.40
N ASP A 206 1.02 -5.46 11.38
CA ASP A 206 1.35 -6.87 11.38
C ASP A 206 0.14 -7.64 10.83
N ASP A 207 0.25 -8.05 9.57
CA ASP A 207 -0.81 -8.75 8.87
C ASP A 207 -0.74 -10.28 9.11
N ASN A 208 0.31 -10.78 9.77
CA ASN A 208 0.53 -12.19 10.08
C ASN A 208 0.42 -13.14 8.88
N VAL A 209 0.67 -12.65 7.66
CA VAL A 209 0.65 -13.44 6.43
C VAL A 209 1.75 -13.04 5.46
N GLN A 210 2.27 -14.03 4.74
CA GLN A 210 3.19 -13.83 3.61
C GLN A 210 2.49 -13.15 2.42
N PRO A 211 3.21 -12.43 1.54
CA PRO A 211 2.58 -11.68 0.45
C PRO A 211 2.13 -12.54 -0.73
N ASP A 212 2.53 -13.81 -0.77
CA ASP A 212 2.03 -14.78 -1.74
C ASP A 212 0.64 -15.34 -1.38
N ARG A 213 0.20 -15.15 -0.13
CA ARG A 213 -1.15 -15.53 0.31
C ARG A 213 -2.17 -14.69 -0.46
N ALA A 214 -3.00 -15.38 -1.24
CA ALA A 214 -4.05 -14.77 -2.08
C ALA A 214 -5.10 -13.95 -1.32
N GLY A 215 -5.13 -14.04 0.01
CA GLY A 215 -6.09 -13.36 0.88
C GLY A 215 -5.84 -11.87 1.09
N LEU A 216 -4.60 -11.39 0.93
CA LEU A 216 -4.22 -10.02 1.29
C LEU A 216 -3.56 -9.24 0.15
N ALA A 217 -2.25 -9.43 -0.07
CA ALA A 217 -1.47 -8.55 -0.92
C ALA A 217 -2.04 -8.43 -2.35
N PRO A 218 -2.44 -9.52 -3.05
CA PRO A 218 -3.08 -9.39 -4.36
C PRO A 218 -4.39 -8.59 -4.34
N ARG A 219 -5.15 -8.66 -3.24
CA ARG A 219 -6.42 -7.96 -3.11
C ARG A 219 -6.23 -6.48 -2.76
N LEU A 220 -5.27 -6.15 -1.91
CA LEU A 220 -4.86 -4.77 -1.67
C LEU A 220 -4.33 -4.12 -2.96
N ALA A 221 -3.51 -4.84 -3.72
CA ALA A 221 -3.02 -4.38 -5.03
C ALA A 221 -4.14 -4.13 -6.04
N ALA A 222 -5.17 -4.99 -6.06
CA ALA A 222 -6.37 -4.77 -6.88
C ALA A 222 -7.16 -3.51 -6.47
N ARG A 223 -6.91 -2.96 -5.27
CA ARG A 223 -7.47 -1.71 -4.76
C ARG A 223 -6.48 -0.54 -4.83
N GLY A 224 -5.35 -0.70 -5.54
CA GLY A 224 -4.36 0.34 -5.77
C GLY A 224 -3.29 0.48 -4.66
N PHE A 225 -3.32 -0.36 -3.63
CA PHE A 225 -2.29 -0.37 -2.60
C PHE A 225 -1.04 -1.11 -3.05
N LEU A 226 0.13 -0.55 -2.79
CA LEU A 226 1.44 -1.14 -3.08
C LEU A 226 2.21 -1.33 -1.77
N ASP A 227 3.04 -2.38 -1.66
CA ASP A 227 3.99 -2.51 -0.55
C ASP A 227 5.13 -1.50 -0.75
N ALA A 228 5.34 -0.63 0.23
CA ALA A 228 6.40 0.37 0.19
C ALA A 228 7.80 -0.25 0.13
N ALA A 229 8.00 -1.45 0.69
CA ALA A 229 9.27 -2.18 0.59
C ALA A 229 9.49 -2.81 -0.80
N GLY A 230 8.46 -2.85 -1.65
CA GLY A 230 8.56 -3.34 -3.02
C GLY A 230 8.23 -4.83 -3.21
N ALA A 231 7.71 -5.53 -2.19
CA ALA A 231 7.28 -6.90 -2.38
C ALA A 231 6.14 -6.98 -3.41
N LEU A 232 6.29 -7.88 -4.39
CA LEU A 232 5.30 -8.07 -5.44
C LEU A 232 4.14 -8.95 -4.95
N PRO A 233 2.89 -8.45 -5.01
CA PRO A 233 1.71 -9.19 -4.59
C PRO A 233 1.58 -10.56 -5.27
N GLY A 234 1.36 -11.62 -4.49
CA GLY A 234 1.11 -12.97 -5.02
C GLY A 234 2.36 -13.75 -5.44
N LEU A 235 3.54 -13.18 -5.21
CA LEU A 235 4.82 -13.88 -5.36
C LEU A 235 5.40 -14.25 -3.98
N PRO A 236 6.02 -15.44 -3.84
CA PRO A 236 6.77 -15.79 -2.64
C PRO A 236 7.89 -14.80 -2.36
N CYS A 237 8.27 -14.61 -1.09
CA CYS A 237 9.32 -13.67 -0.74
C CYS A 237 10.66 -13.94 -1.44
N GLY A 238 11.03 -15.20 -1.64
CA GLY A 238 12.25 -15.57 -2.36
C GLY A 238 12.29 -15.13 -3.83
N ASP A 239 11.13 -14.78 -4.41
CA ASP A 239 10.98 -14.40 -5.81
C ASP A 239 10.79 -12.89 -6.03
N THR A 240 10.83 -12.07 -4.97
CA THR A 240 10.62 -10.62 -5.08
C THR A 240 11.63 -9.80 -4.28
N SER A 241 12.35 -8.91 -4.97
CA SER A 241 13.15 -7.87 -4.32
C SER A 241 12.25 -7.03 -3.41
N GLY A 242 12.62 -6.85 -2.14
CA GLY A 242 11.81 -6.07 -1.18
C GLY A 242 11.03 -6.90 -0.15
N CYS A 243 10.92 -8.22 -0.33
CA CYS A 243 10.23 -9.11 0.60
C CYS A 243 11.16 -9.67 1.68
N ALA A 244 11.73 -8.78 2.48
CA ALA A 244 12.65 -9.19 3.52
C ALA A 244 11.87 -9.60 4.79
N PRO A 245 12.12 -10.81 5.37
CA PRO A 245 11.45 -11.26 6.57
C PRO A 245 11.59 -10.28 7.73
N THR A 246 10.54 -10.17 8.52
CA THR A 246 10.42 -9.28 9.68
C THR A 246 10.26 -10.04 11.00
N PHE A 247 9.89 -11.32 10.96
CA PHE A 247 9.70 -12.16 12.14
C PHE A 247 10.36 -13.55 11.99
N PRO A 248 10.99 -14.09 13.05
CA PRO A 248 11.45 -13.37 14.23
C PRO A 248 12.52 -12.33 13.84
N SER A 249 12.93 -11.47 14.77
CA SER A 249 13.78 -10.32 14.46
C SER A 249 15.28 -10.64 14.38
N GLY A 250 15.70 -11.85 14.76
CA GLY A 250 17.11 -12.18 14.96
C GLY A 250 17.49 -12.36 16.43
N GLY A 251 18.76 -12.72 16.67
CA GLY A 251 19.33 -12.86 18.01
C GLY A 251 18.65 -13.95 18.82
N ALA A 252 18.24 -13.62 20.05
CA ALA A 252 17.58 -14.54 20.98
C ALA A 252 16.23 -15.11 20.47
N PHE A 253 15.63 -14.49 19.45
CA PHE A 253 14.37 -14.94 18.86
C PHE A 253 14.55 -15.92 17.69
N GLY A 254 15.79 -16.15 17.25
CA GLY A 254 16.09 -16.93 16.05
C GLY A 254 16.13 -16.09 14.78
N ALA A 255 16.52 -16.70 13.66
CA ALA A 255 16.70 -16.00 12.38
C ALA A 255 15.35 -15.55 11.77
N PRO A 256 15.29 -14.39 11.09
CA PRO A 256 14.08 -13.96 10.39
C PRO A 256 13.64 -14.91 9.26
N LEU A 257 12.39 -15.37 9.30
CA LEU A 257 11.84 -16.36 8.36
C LEU A 257 10.56 -15.89 7.66
N LEU A 258 9.75 -15.09 8.35
CA LEU A 258 8.43 -14.66 7.90
C LEU A 258 8.39 -13.17 7.62
N ARG A 259 7.76 -12.79 6.50
CA ARG A 259 7.32 -11.42 6.24
C ARG A 259 5.88 -11.31 6.77
N ALA A 260 5.74 -10.76 7.97
CA ALA A 260 4.44 -10.59 8.63
C ALA A 260 3.99 -9.12 8.61
N ASP A 261 4.95 -8.20 8.64
CA ASP A 261 4.71 -6.77 8.74
C ASP A 261 4.73 -6.09 7.37
N TYR A 262 3.93 -5.03 7.21
CA TYR A 262 3.83 -4.28 5.96
C TYR A 262 3.62 -2.78 6.16
N VAL A 263 4.00 -2.03 5.12
CA VAL A 263 3.59 -0.64 4.90
C VAL A 263 2.95 -0.57 3.52
N TRP A 264 1.63 -0.64 3.47
CA TRP A 264 0.86 -0.52 2.24
C TRP A 264 0.55 0.95 1.96
N HIS A 265 0.60 1.37 0.70
CA HIS A 265 0.33 2.76 0.35
C HIS A 265 -0.45 2.89 -0.97
N SER A 266 -1.34 3.89 -1.07
CA SER A 266 -2.12 4.22 -2.25
C SER A 266 -2.17 5.74 -2.46
N GLY A 267 -2.13 6.21 -3.71
CA GLY A 267 -2.05 7.64 -4.02
C GLY A 267 -0.76 8.34 -3.58
N THR A 268 0.25 7.57 -3.14
CA THR A 268 1.58 8.06 -2.74
C THR A 268 2.69 7.30 -3.48
N ARG A 269 3.92 7.82 -3.43
CA ARG A 269 5.15 7.15 -3.87
C ARG A 269 6.07 6.96 -2.68
N ALA A 270 6.55 5.74 -2.49
CA ALA A 270 7.65 5.46 -1.57
C ALA A 270 8.99 5.89 -2.19
N ARG A 271 9.83 6.55 -1.39
CA ARG A 271 11.23 6.82 -1.75
C ARG A 271 12.01 5.50 -1.80
N ARG A 272 13.06 5.44 -2.62
CA ARG A 272 14.06 4.36 -2.55
C ARG A 272 14.58 4.22 -1.12
N GLY A 273 14.72 2.98 -0.66
CA GLY A 273 15.25 2.65 0.66
C GLY A 273 14.21 2.36 1.73
N ALA A 274 12.90 2.42 1.41
CA ALA A 274 11.87 1.87 2.29
C ALA A 274 12.14 0.38 2.56
N GLY A 275 11.97 -0.06 3.81
CA GLY A 275 12.34 -1.41 4.21
C GLY A 275 12.52 -1.58 5.71
N ARG A 276 13.31 -2.59 6.08
CA ARG A 276 13.55 -2.98 7.47
C ARG A 276 14.43 -1.98 8.20
N VAL A 277 14.16 -1.82 9.47
CA VAL A 277 14.95 -1.07 10.43
C VAL A 277 15.59 -2.06 11.39
N ASP A 278 16.87 -1.85 11.72
CA ASP A 278 17.48 -2.57 12.85
C ASP A 278 16.79 -2.15 14.15
N THR A 279 16.18 -3.13 14.81
CA THR A 279 15.49 -2.95 16.09
C THR A 279 16.36 -3.25 17.30
N THR A 280 17.66 -3.48 17.10
CA THR A 280 18.62 -3.72 18.18
C THR A 280 18.92 -2.43 18.93
N ALA A 281 18.80 -2.45 20.25
CA ALA A 281 19.21 -1.39 21.17
C ALA A 281 20.11 -2.01 22.24
N ALA A 282 21.27 -1.38 22.49
CA ALA A 282 22.28 -1.91 23.42
C ALA A 282 22.66 -3.39 23.17
N GLY A 283 22.72 -3.81 21.90
CA GLY A 283 23.06 -5.18 21.50
C GLY A 283 21.93 -6.20 21.65
N VAL A 284 20.73 -5.80 22.10
CA VAL A 284 19.58 -6.70 22.27
C VAL A 284 18.43 -6.26 21.35
N PRO A 285 17.74 -7.18 20.64
CA PRO A 285 16.56 -6.80 19.86
C PRO A 285 15.44 -6.26 20.77
N ALA A 286 14.91 -5.07 20.45
CA ALA A 286 13.86 -4.41 21.23
C ALA A 286 12.48 -5.09 21.09
N SER A 287 12.27 -5.86 20.03
CA SER A 287 11.09 -6.66 19.74
C SER A 287 11.52 -7.94 19.00
N ASP A 288 10.66 -8.96 19.00
CA ASP A 288 10.77 -10.15 18.14
C ASP A 288 10.34 -9.88 16.69
N HIS A 289 9.83 -8.69 16.39
CA HIS A 289 9.66 -8.20 15.01
C HIS A 289 10.68 -7.10 14.67
N LEU A 290 11.10 -7.07 13.40
CA LEU A 290 11.79 -5.94 12.78
C LEU A 290 10.77 -4.88 12.37
N ALA A 291 11.05 -3.62 12.67
CA ALA A 291 10.22 -2.51 12.23
C ALA A 291 10.39 -2.28 10.71
N LEU A 292 9.34 -1.78 10.07
CA LEU A 292 9.37 -1.33 8.68
C LEU A 292 9.15 0.16 8.59
N PHE A 293 9.92 0.83 7.74
CA PHE A 293 9.74 2.25 7.48
C PHE A 293 9.57 2.56 6.00
N ALA A 294 8.89 3.67 5.71
CA ALA A 294 8.82 4.24 4.38
C ALA A 294 8.75 5.77 4.42
N ASP A 295 9.44 6.42 3.48
CA ASP A 295 9.25 7.84 3.17
C ASP A 295 8.23 7.96 2.04
N LEU A 296 7.05 8.50 2.33
CA LEU A 296 5.93 8.57 1.40
C LEU A 296 5.67 10.00 0.95
N ARG A 297 5.42 10.19 -0.34
CA ARG A 297 5.02 11.50 -0.91
C ARG A 297 3.74 11.33 -1.72
N PRO A 298 2.72 12.19 -1.54
CA PRO A 298 1.54 12.16 -2.38
C PRO A 298 1.89 12.27 -3.88
N VAL A 299 1.17 11.54 -4.71
CA VAL A 299 1.29 11.66 -6.16
C VAL A 299 0.44 12.82 -6.62
N VAL A 300 1.08 13.91 -7.04
CA VAL A 300 0.38 15.02 -7.67
C VAL A 300 0.06 14.64 -9.12
N GLY A 301 -1.22 14.54 -9.45
CA GLY A 301 -1.73 14.24 -10.80
C GLY A 301 -2.39 12.85 -10.95
N PRO A 302 -3.11 12.60 -12.06
CA PRO A 302 -3.88 11.37 -12.27
C PRO A 302 -2.98 10.13 -12.26
N SER A 303 -3.04 9.35 -11.19
CA SER A 303 -2.28 8.10 -11.03
C SER A 303 -3.04 6.92 -11.66
N GLY A 304 -3.05 6.84 -12.98
CA GLY A 304 -3.51 5.65 -13.70
C GLY A 304 -2.44 4.55 -13.66
N GLY A 305 -2.63 3.53 -12.82
CA GLY A 305 -1.75 2.36 -12.75
C GLY A 305 -2.46 1.09 -13.22
N LEU A 306 -2.00 0.48 -14.31
CA LEU A 306 -2.45 -0.86 -14.70
C LEU A 306 -1.62 -1.90 -13.92
N ALA A 307 -2.25 -2.69 -13.05
CA ALA A 307 -1.62 -3.83 -12.40
C ALA A 307 -1.72 -5.06 -13.32
N VAL A 308 -0.59 -5.56 -13.81
CA VAL A 308 -0.53 -6.85 -14.53
C VAL A 308 -0.42 -7.96 -13.51
N THR A 309 -1.40 -8.86 -13.47
CA THR A 309 -1.50 -9.89 -12.42
C THR A 309 -0.45 -11.02 -12.59
N PRO A 310 0.03 -11.61 -11.47
CA PRO A 310 1.13 -12.60 -11.45
C PRO A 310 0.86 -13.93 -12.15
N ARG A 311 -0.39 -14.21 -12.54
CA ARG A 311 -0.77 -15.48 -13.20
C ARG A 311 -0.01 -15.69 -14.52
N ILE A 312 0.40 -14.60 -15.16
CA ILE A 312 1.22 -14.61 -16.38
C ILE A 312 2.67 -15.03 -16.09
N LEU A 313 3.22 -14.70 -14.91
CA LEU A 313 4.61 -15.01 -14.55
C LEU A 313 4.80 -16.47 -14.11
N ARG A 314 3.83 -17.03 -13.39
CA ARG A 314 3.89 -18.41 -12.89
C ARG A 314 3.88 -19.46 -14.01
N ASN A 315 3.15 -19.19 -15.10
CA ASN A 315 3.08 -20.06 -16.28
C ASN A 315 4.33 -20.02 -17.17
N LEU A 316 5.29 -19.10 -16.95
CA LEU A 316 6.51 -19.01 -17.76
C LEU A 316 7.64 -19.89 -17.23
N ARG A 317 7.71 -20.14 -15.91
CA ARG A 317 8.69 -21.05 -15.28
C ARG A 317 8.42 -22.53 -15.59
N GLN A 318 7.16 -22.92 -15.80
CA GLN A 318 6.76 -24.32 -16.01
C GLN A 318 7.23 -24.91 -17.36
N PHE A 319 7.80 -24.11 -18.26
CA PHE A 319 8.28 -24.53 -19.58
C PHE A 319 9.81 -24.49 -19.73
N GLY A 320 10.57 -24.51 -18.62
CA GLY A 320 12.04 -24.63 -18.66
C GLY A 320 12.78 -23.43 -19.25
N LEU A 321 12.08 -22.30 -19.49
CA LEU A 321 12.72 -21.06 -19.92
C LEU A 321 13.37 -20.38 -18.71
N PRO A 322 14.67 -20.04 -18.76
CA PRO A 322 15.31 -19.23 -17.73
C PRO A 322 14.75 -17.81 -17.83
N VAL A 323 13.62 -17.57 -17.17
CA VAL A 323 13.15 -16.21 -16.92
C VAL A 323 13.81 -15.77 -15.62
N THR A 324 15.04 -15.28 -15.74
CA THR A 324 15.56 -14.36 -14.73
C THR A 324 14.65 -13.13 -14.79
N VAL A 325 14.03 -12.74 -13.67
CA VAL A 325 13.64 -11.33 -13.49
C VAL A 325 14.96 -10.57 -13.29
N GLY A 326 15.74 -10.52 -14.37
CA GLY A 326 17.02 -9.86 -14.44
C GLY A 326 16.80 -8.43 -14.89
N THR A 327 17.59 -7.53 -14.32
CA THR A 327 17.79 -6.20 -14.87
C THR A 327 18.35 -6.34 -16.29
N ALA A 328 17.48 -6.37 -17.30
CA ALA A 328 17.90 -6.21 -18.69
C ALA A 328 18.55 -4.82 -18.83
N GLY A 329 19.82 -4.79 -19.23
CA GLY A 329 20.53 -3.54 -19.55
C GLY A 329 19.80 -2.81 -20.68
N ALA A 330 19.63 -1.49 -20.51
CA ALA A 330 19.18 -0.42 -21.42
C ALA A 330 18.41 -0.75 -22.74
N ALA A 331 17.67 -1.85 -22.80
CA ALA A 331 16.91 -2.30 -23.96
C ALA A 331 15.51 -1.67 -23.98
N ALA A 332 15.09 -1.15 -25.14
CA ALA A 332 13.73 -0.66 -25.33
C ALA A 332 12.78 -1.88 -25.41
N VAL A 333 11.88 -2.00 -24.43
CA VAL A 333 10.85 -3.04 -24.43
C VAL A 333 9.61 -2.50 -25.14
N THR A 334 9.27 -3.09 -26.29
CA THR A 334 8.01 -2.81 -26.99
C THR A 334 7.04 -3.95 -26.72
N VAL A 335 5.89 -3.61 -26.13
CA VAL A 335 4.82 -4.59 -25.93
C VAL A 335 3.66 -4.25 -26.84
N THR A 336 3.30 -5.23 -27.67
CA THR A 336 2.22 -5.11 -28.64
C THR A 336 1.09 -6.04 -28.22
N LEU A 337 -0.06 -5.46 -27.91
CA LEU A 337 -1.27 -6.22 -27.67
C LEU A 337 -2.01 -6.42 -28.99
N ALA A 338 -2.15 -7.68 -29.42
CA ALA A 338 -2.87 -8.02 -30.62
C ALA A 338 -4.24 -8.67 -30.32
N ALA A 339 -5.26 -8.26 -31.06
CA ALA A 339 -6.56 -8.94 -31.01
C ALA A 339 -6.48 -10.29 -31.72
N THR A 340 -7.06 -11.35 -31.15
CA THR A 340 -7.26 -12.60 -31.92
C THR A 340 -8.27 -12.37 -33.06
N PRO A 341 -8.25 -13.15 -34.15
CA PRO A 341 -9.26 -13.04 -35.21
C PRO A 341 -10.70 -13.16 -34.71
N LYS A 342 -10.92 -13.95 -33.63
CA LYS A 342 -12.22 -14.03 -32.95
C LYS A 342 -12.59 -12.71 -32.30
N THR A 343 -11.67 -12.10 -31.55
CA THR A 343 -11.86 -10.81 -30.88
C THR A 343 -12.03 -9.64 -31.85
N VAL A 344 -11.30 -9.63 -32.98
CA VAL A 344 -11.50 -8.66 -34.08
C VAL A 344 -12.94 -8.71 -34.59
N ARG A 345 -13.48 -9.92 -34.81
CA ARG A 345 -14.88 -10.12 -35.23
C ARG A 345 -15.87 -9.71 -34.14
N THR A 346 -15.66 -10.11 -32.90
CA THR A 346 -16.54 -9.78 -31.76
C THR A 346 -16.60 -8.26 -31.50
N LEU A 347 -15.51 -7.55 -31.72
CA LEU A 347 -15.40 -6.10 -31.49
C LEU A 347 -15.72 -5.25 -32.73
N GLY A 348 -16.08 -5.85 -33.87
CA GLY A 348 -16.40 -5.13 -35.10
C GLY A 348 -15.24 -4.32 -35.67
N LEU A 349 -13.99 -4.75 -35.44
CA LEU A 349 -12.81 -4.08 -35.96
C LEU A 349 -12.58 -4.47 -37.43
N SER A 350 -12.11 -3.54 -38.26
CA SER A 350 -11.81 -3.80 -39.67
C SER A 350 -10.77 -4.91 -39.82
N ARG A 351 -10.98 -5.83 -40.78
CA ARG A 351 -9.99 -6.85 -41.16
C ARG A 351 -8.68 -6.13 -41.52
N GLY A 352 -7.62 -6.38 -40.76
CA GLY A 352 -6.31 -5.73 -40.96
C GLY A 352 -5.87 -4.75 -39.87
N THR A 353 -6.65 -4.54 -38.80
CA THR A 353 -6.23 -3.73 -37.64
C THR A 353 -5.87 -4.61 -36.42
N PRO A 354 -4.75 -5.36 -36.41
CA PRO A 354 -4.46 -6.32 -35.35
C PRO A 354 -3.89 -5.66 -34.08
N VAL A 355 -3.35 -4.43 -34.17
CA VAL A 355 -2.68 -3.76 -33.04
C VAL A 355 -3.69 -2.95 -32.23
N LEU A 356 -4.02 -3.44 -31.04
CA LEU A 356 -4.94 -2.77 -30.13
C LEU A 356 -4.25 -1.76 -29.22
N ALA A 357 -2.93 -1.87 -29.01
CA ALA A 357 -2.13 -0.89 -28.30
C ALA A 357 -0.64 -1.25 -28.48
N THR A 358 0.19 -0.22 -28.64
CA THR A 358 1.64 -0.33 -28.56
C THR A 358 2.10 0.54 -27.40
N ALA A 359 2.85 -0.02 -26.46
CA ALA A 359 3.49 0.75 -25.41
C ALA A 359 5.01 0.57 -25.51
N THR A 360 5.72 1.69 -25.60
CA THR A 360 7.15 1.76 -25.31
C THR A 360 7.27 1.96 -23.81
N ALA A 361 7.83 0.98 -23.12
CA ALA A 361 7.93 1.05 -21.67
C ALA A 361 9.09 1.96 -21.24
N GLY A 362 8.78 2.96 -20.42
CA GLY A 362 9.78 3.67 -19.63
C GLY A 362 10.19 2.82 -18.43
N ARG A 363 11.50 2.79 -18.14
CA ARG A 363 12.06 2.14 -16.96
C ARG A 363 11.55 2.86 -15.71
N THR A 364 10.93 2.15 -14.77
CA THR A 364 10.76 2.72 -13.43
C THR A 364 12.10 2.67 -12.70
N SER A 365 12.29 3.53 -11.70
CA SER A 365 13.49 3.55 -10.86
C SER A 365 13.74 2.25 -10.08
N ALA A 366 12.82 1.28 -10.10
CA ALA A 366 12.93 -0.04 -9.49
C ALA A 366 13.17 -1.17 -10.52
N GLY A 367 13.42 -0.86 -11.79
CA GLY A 367 13.66 -1.87 -12.82
C GLY A 367 12.40 -2.54 -13.38
N HIS A 368 11.21 -2.16 -12.91
CA HIS A 368 9.95 -2.62 -13.50
C HIS A 368 9.62 -1.86 -14.79
N VAL A 369 9.08 -2.59 -15.76
CA VAL A 369 8.53 -2.10 -17.02
C VAL A 369 7.04 -1.86 -16.81
N ARG A 370 6.62 -0.59 -16.72
CA ARG A 370 5.20 -0.24 -16.60
C ARG A 370 4.63 -0.01 -18.00
N LEU A 371 3.61 -0.77 -18.36
CA LEU A 371 2.98 -0.70 -19.67
C LEU A 371 1.64 0.02 -19.55
N ALA A 372 1.61 1.28 -19.97
CA ALA A 372 0.37 2.00 -20.21
C ALA A 372 -0.07 1.74 -21.66
N LEU A 373 -0.84 0.68 -21.87
CA LEU A 373 -1.44 0.40 -23.17
C LEU A 373 -2.57 1.41 -23.40
N LYS A 374 -2.35 2.40 -24.28
CA LYS A 374 -3.41 3.29 -24.77
C LYS A 374 -4.03 2.67 -26.01
N PRO A 375 -5.27 2.15 -25.95
CA PRO A 375 -5.91 1.66 -27.15
C PRO A 375 -6.27 2.82 -28.08
N PRO A 376 -6.20 2.65 -29.42
CA PRO A 376 -6.69 3.65 -30.35
C PRO A 376 -8.20 3.88 -30.10
N PRO A 377 -8.73 5.08 -30.39
CA PRO A 377 -10.10 5.46 -30.02
C PRO A 377 -11.18 4.47 -30.47
N ALA A 378 -11.00 3.82 -31.62
CA ALA A 378 -11.91 2.78 -32.11
C ALA A 378 -11.92 1.54 -31.21
N ALA A 379 -10.75 1.05 -30.79
CA ALA A 379 -10.61 -0.09 -29.89
C ALA A 379 -11.08 0.24 -28.47
N ALA A 380 -10.82 1.45 -27.98
CA ALA A 380 -11.32 1.92 -26.68
C ALA A 380 -12.86 1.89 -26.62
N ARG A 381 -13.52 2.41 -27.66
CA ARG A 381 -14.99 2.39 -27.80
C ARG A 381 -15.55 0.98 -27.96
N ALA A 382 -14.83 0.07 -28.63
CA ALA A 382 -15.25 -1.31 -28.78
C ALA A 382 -15.12 -2.10 -27.46
N LEU A 383 -14.02 -1.93 -26.73
CA LEU A 383 -13.79 -2.53 -25.41
C LEU A 383 -14.82 -2.06 -24.38
N ALA A 384 -15.20 -0.78 -24.40
CA ALA A 384 -16.22 -0.23 -23.52
C ALA A 384 -17.63 -0.79 -23.75
N ARG A 385 -17.90 -1.33 -24.95
CA ARG A 385 -19.20 -1.91 -25.35
C ARG A 385 -19.26 -3.43 -25.22
N ALA A 386 -18.12 -4.10 -25.05
CA ALA A 386 -18.06 -5.55 -24.97
C ALA A 386 -18.60 -6.07 -23.63
N ARG A 387 -19.62 -6.94 -23.67
CA ARG A 387 -20.19 -7.59 -22.47
C ARG A 387 -19.35 -8.76 -21.95
N ASP A 388 -18.43 -9.29 -22.75
CA ASP A 388 -17.60 -10.45 -22.43
C ASP A 388 -16.11 -10.14 -22.71
N PRO A 389 -15.20 -10.32 -21.73
CA PRO A 389 -13.77 -10.12 -21.94
C PRO A 389 -13.20 -11.12 -22.95
N GLY A 390 -12.98 -10.67 -24.19
CA GLY A 390 -12.37 -11.49 -25.24
C GLY A 390 -10.99 -12.06 -24.87
N ARG A 391 -10.56 -13.10 -25.60
CA ARG A 391 -9.18 -13.61 -25.55
C ARG A 391 -8.30 -12.74 -26.46
N PHE A 392 -7.24 -12.20 -25.88
CA PHE A 392 -6.25 -11.38 -26.57
C PHE A 392 -4.95 -12.15 -26.71
N THR A 393 -4.14 -11.78 -27.68
CA THR A 393 -2.82 -12.35 -27.89
C THR A 393 -1.78 -11.29 -27.59
N LEU A 394 -0.98 -11.51 -26.55
CA LEU A 394 0.14 -10.66 -26.21
C LEU A 394 1.37 -11.15 -26.97
N SER A 395 1.96 -10.26 -27.76
CA SER A 395 3.26 -10.47 -28.39
C SER A 395 4.25 -9.43 -27.85
N THR A 396 5.37 -9.89 -27.33
CA THR A 396 6.40 -9.02 -26.78
C THR A 396 7.64 -9.08 -27.64
N THR A 397 8.19 -7.92 -28.00
CA THR A 397 9.47 -7.83 -28.71
C THR A 397 10.43 -7.01 -27.87
N LEU A 398 11.54 -7.63 -27.50
CA LEU A 398 12.66 -6.97 -26.85
C LEU A 398 13.57 -6.42 -27.95
N THR A 399 13.97 -5.15 -27.85
CA THR A 399 15.02 -4.59 -28.71
C THR A 399 16.20 -4.25 -27.82
N ASP A 400 17.32 -4.93 -27.99
CA ASP A 400 18.51 -4.69 -27.17
C ASP A 400 19.21 -3.37 -27.52
N VAL A 401 20.28 -3.07 -26.77
CA VAL A 401 21.06 -1.83 -26.92
C VAL A 401 21.75 -1.71 -28.28
N GLU A 402 21.86 -2.80 -29.02
CA GLU A 402 22.43 -2.85 -30.38
C GLU A 402 21.33 -2.84 -31.46
N GLY A 403 20.06 -2.68 -31.06
CA GLY A 403 18.93 -2.68 -31.97
C GLY A 403 18.46 -4.07 -32.40
N ARG A 404 19.03 -5.16 -31.87
CA ARG A 404 18.61 -6.53 -32.22
C ARG A 404 17.26 -6.83 -31.58
N ARG A 405 16.35 -7.34 -32.39
CA ARG A 405 14.96 -7.64 -31.98
C ARG A 405 14.81 -9.11 -31.64
N THR A 406 14.47 -9.41 -30.38
CA THR A 406 14.09 -10.75 -29.95
C THR A 406 12.59 -10.82 -29.74
N ARG A 407 11.90 -11.66 -30.54
CA ARG A 407 10.48 -11.93 -30.36
C ARG A 407 10.30 -12.98 -29.26
N LEU A 408 9.59 -12.62 -28.20
CA LEU A 408 9.23 -13.58 -27.16
C LEU A 408 8.03 -14.44 -27.60
N PRO A 409 7.85 -15.64 -27.03
CA PRO A 409 6.71 -16.50 -27.32
C PRO A 409 5.38 -15.78 -27.11
N THR A 410 4.52 -15.88 -28.12
CA THR A 410 3.17 -15.33 -28.12
C THR A 410 2.30 -16.01 -27.06
N ARG A 411 1.56 -15.25 -26.25
CA ARG A 411 0.66 -15.81 -25.22
C ARG A 411 -0.76 -15.29 -25.39
N THR A 412 -1.73 -16.16 -25.14
CA THR A 412 -3.14 -15.75 -25.05
C THR A 412 -3.44 -15.29 -23.63
N ILE A 413 -3.92 -14.06 -23.47
CA ILE A 413 -4.36 -13.48 -22.20
C ILE A 413 -5.85 -13.13 -22.26
N THR A 414 -6.54 -13.19 -21.13
CA THR A 414 -7.91 -12.67 -21.00
C THR A 414 -7.82 -11.33 -20.28
N LEU A 415 -8.33 -10.25 -20.89
CA LEU A 415 -8.35 -8.94 -20.26
C LEU A 415 -9.70 -8.72 -19.60
N HIS A 416 -9.71 -8.50 -18.28
CA HIS A 416 -10.92 -8.09 -17.59
C HIS A 416 -11.07 -6.58 -17.70
N ALA A 417 -12.18 -6.10 -18.25
CA ALA A 417 -12.49 -4.67 -18.27
C ALA A 417 -12.67 -4.18 -16.83
N VAL A 418 -11.79 -3.29 -16.38
CA VAL A 418 -12.00 -2.53 -15.15
C VAL A 418 -12.90 -1.36 -15.54
N ARG A 419 -14.15 -1.34 -15.04
CA ARG A 419 -15.02 -0.17 -15.24
C ARG A 419 -14.29 1.06 -14.66
N PRO A 420 -14.28 2.20 -15.36
CA PRO A 420 -13.84 3.44 -14.75
C PRO A 420 -14.68 3.65 -13.50
N VAL A 421 -14.02 3.87 -12.36
CA VAL A 421 -14.70 4.44 -11.19
C VAL A 421 -15.00 5.88 -11.57
N ALA A 422 -16.28 6.24 -11.63
CA ALA A 422 -16.67 7.63 -11.83
C ALA A 422 -16.10 8.48 -10.68
N PRO A 423 -15.70 9.73 -10.94
CA PRO A 423 -15.16 10.62 -9.91
C PRO A 423 -16.15 10.82 -8.75
#